data_AF-A0A6G1RAJ1-F1
#
_entry.id   AF-A0A6G1RAJ1-F1
#
_cell.length_a   1.000
_cell.length_b   1.000
_cell.length_c   1.000
_cell.angle_alpha   90.00
_cell.angle_beta   90.00
_cell.angle_gamma   90.00
#
_symmetry.space_group_name_H-M   'P 1'
#
loop_
_entity.id
_entity.type
_entity.pdbx_description
1 polymer ?
#
loop_
_entity_poly.entity_id
_entity_poly.type
_entity_poly.pdbx_seq_one_letter_code
_entity_poly.pdbx_strand_id
1 'polypeptide(L)'
;FTLWESLKPQKSYVFYCQSCSDIIVKDRKFLRVLPLPSENWSALVEEWCCHPDPFARSTLHPQRDDCFLGDTFFLLNLGNESHLPESVTCSSAETGHDASQRGSNAKSKENTRVICKRCKTMLGETVSSDTIKYYVTEVIICPSEGSFSPTLRSQFVQNMVAQILAELSSAKSTFRFTIKGDNGKIYILIWLLNSDTLLVESLGRSSSHSGFTLFGDTFLPNSGPVGTWNVVKVLYQPCIKSRNKDIADA
;
A
#
# COMPACT_ATOMS: atom_id res chain seq x y z
N PHE A 1 -7.27 -7.29 -13.14
CA PHE A 1 -5.94 -6.68 -13.27
C PHE A 1 -5.43 -6.46 -11.86
N THR A 2 -4.49 -7.26 -11.41
CA THR A 2 -3.82 -7.02 -10.13
C THR A 2 -2.60 -6.11 -10.36
N LEU A 3 -2.41 -5.12 -9.49
CA LEU A 3 -1.25 -4.26 -9.42
C LEU A 3 0.06 -5.07 -9.49
N TRP A 4 0.08 -6.24 -8.86
CA TRP A 4 1.26 -7.09 -8.74
C TRP A 4 1.56 -7.90 -10.00
N GLU A 5 0.56 -8.39 -10.73
CA GLU A 5 0.77 -9.06 -12.04
C GLU A 5 1.28 -8.09 -13.12
N SER A 6 1.16 -6.78 -12.88
CA SER A 6 1.62 -5.74 -13.81
C SER A 6 3.13 -5.50 -13.77
N LEU A 7 3.77 -5.81 -12.64
CA LEU A 7 5.22 -5.71 -12.46
C LEU A 7 5.90 -6.97 -13.00
N LYS A 8 6.63 -6.81 -14.10
CA LYS A 8 7.32 -7.90 -14.79
C LYS A 8 8.83 -7.66 -14.78
N PRO A 9 9.63 -8.73 -14.60
CA PRO A 9 11.07 -8.65 -14.80
C PRO A 9 11.43 -8.09 -16.18
N GLN A 10 12.61 -7.50 -16.27
CA GLN A 10 13.21 -6.94 -17.48
C GLN A 10 12.46 -5.79 -18.14
N LYS A 11 11.43 -5.23 -17.47
CA LYS A 11 10.77 -3.99 -17.88
C LYS A 11 11.21 -2.82 -17.00
N SER A 12 11.23 -1.62 -17.60
CA SER A 12 11.50 -0.38 -16.90
C SER A 12 10.22 0.27 -16.41
N TYR A 13 10.28 0.84 -15.21
CA TYR A 13 9.15 1.46 -14.53
C TYR A 13 9.53 2.83 -13.97
N VAL A 14 8.56 3.73 -13.92
CA VAL A 14 8.64 5.04 -13.27
C VAL A 14 7.65 5.08 -12.10
N PHE A 15 8.12 5.58 -10.97
CA PHE A 15 7.38 5.61 -9.72
C PHE A 15 6.99 7.05 -9.44
N TYR A 16 5.71 7.29 -9.18
CA TYR A 16 5.15 8.62 -8.98
C TYR A 16 4.55 8.75 -7.59
N CYS A 17 4.73 9.92 -6.98
CA CYS A 17 4.00 10.27 -5.78
C CYS A 17 2.52 10.38 -6.15
N GLN A 18 1.67 9.59 -5.49
CA GLN A 18 0.24 9.63 -5.75
C GLN A 18 -0.31 11.05 -5.58
N SER A 19 0.08 11.75 -4.50
CA SER A 19 -0.53 13.03 -4.12
C SER A 19 -0.23 14.20 -5.07
N CYS A 20 0.95 14.21 -5.71
CA CYS A 20 1.39 15.36 -6.53
C CYS A 20 1.97 14.97 -7.89
N SER A 21 1.98 13.68 -8.22
CA SER A 21 2.50 13.10 -9.45
C SER A 21 3.99 13.38 -9.72
N ASP A 22 4.75 13.78 -8.70
CA ASP A 22 6.20 13.95 -8.82
C ASP A 22 6.92 12.60 -8.96
N ILE A 23 8.01 12.56 -9.73
CA ILE A 23 8.75 11.33 -9.99
C ILE A 23 9.61 10.99 -8.76
N ILE A 24 9.36 9.85 -8.14
CA ILE A 24 10.10 9.32 -6.98
C ILE A 24 11.30 8.50 -7.45
N VAL A 25 11.09 7.58 -8.39
CA VAL A 25 12.12 6.73 -8.97
C VAL A 25 11.93 6.73 -10.48
N LYS A 26 13.00 6.98 -11.23
CA LYS A 26 12.97 7.08 -12.68
C LYS A 26 13.60 5.85 -13.34
N ASP A 27 12.94 5.33 -14.37
CA ASP A 27 13.41 4.29 -15.29
C ASP A 27 14.08 3.08 -14.60
N ARG A 28 13.46 2.60 -13.52
CA ARG A 28 13.96 1.46 -12.77
C ARG A 28 13.63 0.16 -13.49
N LYS A 29 14.66 -0.59 -13.85
CA LYS A 29 14.52 -1.94 -14.42
C LYS A 29 14.76 -3.00 -13.35
N PHE A 30 13.83 -3.93 -13.21
CA PHE A 30 13.96 -5.02 -12.24
C PHE A 30 14.45 -6.30 -12.91
N LEU A 31 15.48 -6.94 -12.36
CA LEU A 31 15.90 -8.28 -12.72
C LEU A 31 14.93 -9.33 -12.18
N ARG A 32 14.44 -9.13 -10.94
CA ARG A 32 13.46 -10.01 -10.31
C ARG A 32 12.39 -9.21 -9.60
N VAL A 33 11.17 -9.71 -9.66
CA VAL A 33 10.04 -9.22 -8.87
C VAL A 33 9.55 -10.42 -8.07
N LEU A 34 9.71 -10.38 -6.75
CA LEU A 34 9.46 -11.54 -5.88
C LEU A 34 8.44 -11.18 -4.79
N PRO A 35 7.39 -11.99 -4.60
CA PRO A 35 6.51 -11.80 -3.45
C PRO A 35 7.24 -12.17 -2.16
N LEU A 36 7.04 -11.37 -1.13
CA LEU A 36 7.43 -11.70 0.24
C LEU A 36 6.43 -12.70 0.83
N PRO A 37 6.87 -13.53 1.79
CA PRO A 37 5.93 -14.26 2.62
C PRO A 37 4.91 -13.30 3.23
N SER A 38 3.64 -13.71 3.27
CA SER A 38 2.59 -12.87 3.85
C SER A 38 2.90 -12.55 5.32
N GLU A 39 2.40 -11.45 5.85
CA GLU A 39 2.67 -11.00 7.23
C GLU A 39 2.36 -12.07 8.30
N ASN A 40 1.41 -12.96 8.03
CA ASN A 40 1.01 -14.05 8.93
C ASN A 40 1.79 -15.36 8.71
N TRP A 41 2.84 -15.36 7.90
CA TRP A 41 3.59 -16.58 7.55
C TRP A 41 4.14 -17.30 8.79
N SER A 42 4.75 -16.57 9.73
CA SER A 42 5.31 -17.20 10.93
C SER A 42 4.23 -17.89 11.76
N ALA A 43 3.04 -17.27 11.92
CA ALA A 43 1.91 -17.89 12.60
C ALA A 43 1.41 -19.16 11.90
N LEU A 44 1.37 -19.15 10.56
CA LEU A 44 1.01 -20.35 9.78
C LEU A 44 2.05 -21.46 9.96
N VAL A 45 3.35 -21.13 9.96
CA VAL A 45 4.41 -22.13 10.16
C VAL A 45 4.33 -22.72 11.57
N GLU A 46 4.11 -21.89 12.59
CA GLU A 46 3.98 -22.34 13.99
C GLU A 46 2.81 -23.31 14.19
N GLU A 47 1.70 -23.12 13.47
CA GLU A 47 0.51 -23.96 13.58
C GLU A 47 0.57 -25.22 12.70
N TRP A 48 1.13 -25.12 11.49
CA TRP A 48 0.98 -26.16 10.46
C TRP A 48 2.26 -26.92 10.10
N CYS A 49 3.44 -26.42 10.44
CA CYS A 49 4.70 -27.02 10.02
C CYS A 49 5.44 -27.74 11.16
N CYS A 50 6.09 -28.85 10.82
CA CYS A 50 6.90 -29.63 11.77
C CYS A 50 8.28 -29.00 12.06
N HIS A 51 8.61 -27.87 11.44
CA HIS A 51 9.89 -27.19 11.57
C HIS A 51 9.66 -25.68 11.74
N PRO A 52 10.58 -24.96 12.40
CA PRO A 52 10.44 -23.52 12.60
C PRO A 52 10.45 -22.76 11.27
N ASP A 53 9.96 -21.52 11.31
CA ASP A 53 9.95 -20.61 10.17
C ASP A 53 11.37 -20.38 9.66
N PRO A 54 11.68 -20.81 8.41
CA PRO A 54 13.02 -20.67 7.85
C PRO A 54 13.42 -19.19 7.68
N PHE A 55 12.48 -18.27 7.73
CA PHE A 55 12.72 -16.84 7.60
C PHE A 55 12.74 -16.08 8.93
N ALA A 56 12.43 -16.72 10.07
CA ALA A 56 12.29 -16.04 11.38
C ALA A 56 13.52 -15.24 11.83
N ARG A 57 14.71 -15.55 11.30
CA ARG A 57 15.97 -14.87 11.63
C ARG A 57 16.60 -14.13 10.45
N SER A 58 15.93 -14.12 9.30
CA SER A 58 16.46 -13.60 8.06
C SER A 58 15.73 -12.32 7.69
N THR A 59 16.44 -11.19 7.67
CA THR A 59 15.91 -9.96 7.08
C THR A 59 15.95 -10.09 5.57
N LEU A 60 14.79 -10.20 4.93
CA LEU A 60 14.67 -10.29 3.47
C LEU A 60 14.84 -8.91 2.85
N HIS A 61 16.06 -8.59 2.42
CA HIS A 61 16.36 -7.35 1.70
C HIS A 61 16.51 -7.62 0.19
N PRO A 62 15.91 -6.78 -0.67
CA PRO A 62 16.13 -6.87 -2.11
C PRO A 62 17.59 -6.55 -2.45
N GLN A 63 18.13 -7.20 -3.48
CA GLN A 63 19.32 -6.68 -4.15
C GLN A 63 18.96 -5.43 -4.98
N ARG A 64 19.97 -4.72 -5.49
CA ARG A 64 19.79 -3.46 -6.25
C ARG A 64 18.69 -3.58 -7.31
N ASP A 65 18.69 -4.61 -8.13
CA ASP A 65 17.72 -4.75 -9.21
C ASP A 65 16.56 -5.68 -8.87
N ASP A 66 16.34 -5.99 -7.59
CA ASP A 66 15.17 -6.72 -7.13
C ASP A 66 14.07 -5.76 -6.68
N CYS A 67 12.82 -6.19 -6.86
CA CYS A 67 11.64 -5.59 -6.23
C CYS A 67 10.95 -6.69 -5.41
N PHE A 68 10.86 -6.49 -4.10
CA PHE A 68 10.13 -7.41 -3.23
C PHE A 68 8.73 -6.86 -2.94
N LEU A 69 7.70 -7.67 -3.13
CA LEU A 69 6.30 -7.25 -3.00
C LEU A 69 5.70 -7.80 -1.70
N GLY A 70 5.21 -6.93 -0.84
CA GLY A 70 4.33 -7.30 0.28
C GLY A 70 2.87 -6.94 -0.03
N ASP A 71 1.95 -7.36 0.85
CA ASP A 71 0.51 -7.14 0.64
C ASP A 71 0.13 -5.64 0.54
N THR A 72 0.86 -4.76 1.23
CA THR A 72 0.57 -3.31 1.35
C THR A 72 1.76 -2.41 1.03
N PHE A 73 2.88 -2.99 0.61
CA PHE A 73 4.12 -2.26 0.37
C PHE A 73 5.00 -2.98 -0.65
N PHE A 74 6.03 -2.29 -1.15
CA PHE A 74 7.12 -2.93 -1.88
C PHE A 74 8.46 -2.44 -1.33
N LEU A 75 9.47 -3.31 -1.39
CA LEU A 75 10.84 -3.00 -0.98
C LEU A 75 11.72 -2.83 -2.21
N LEU A 76 12.50 -1.76 -2.21
CA LEU A 76 13.51 -1.48 -3.21
C LEU A 76 14.85 -1.25 -2.52
N ASN A 77 15.92 -1.75 -3.13
CA ASN A 77 17.28 -1.38 -2.75
C ASN A 77 17.74 -0.24 -3.66
N LEU A 78 17.86 0.98 -3.12
CA LEU A 78 18.34 2.13 -3.88
C LEU A 78 19.88 2.21 -3.94
N GLY A 79 20.60 1.46 -3.12
CA GLY A 79 22.06 1.48 -3.01
C GLY A 79 22.62 2.87 -2.65
N ASN A 80 23.94 2.96 -2.52
CA ASN A 80 24.66 4.24 -2.48
C ASN A 80 24.75 4.85 -3.88
N GLU A 81 23.63 5.05 -4.55
CA GLU A 81 23.60 5.92 -5.72
C GLU A 81 24.09 7.30 -5.26
N SER A 82 25.22 7.76 -5.80
CA SER A 82 25.58 9.19 -5.81
C SER A 82 24.50 10.05 -6.49
N HIS A 83 23.53 9.38 -7.12
CA HIS A 83 22.27 9.87 -7.64
C HIS A 83 21.11 9.28 -6.84
N LEU A 84 21.06 9.47 -5.51
CA LEU A 84 19.76 9.42 -4.83
C LEU A 84 18.84 10.33 -5.65
N PRO A 85 17.72 9.82 -6.21
CA PRO A 85 16.87 10.67 -7.03
C PRO A 85 16.57 11.92 -6.24
N GLU A 86 16.82 13.06 -6.88
CA GLU A 86 16.77 14.39 -6.29
C GLU A 86 15.39 14.72 -5.69
N SER A 87 14.42 13.79 -5.76
CA SER A 87 13.03 13.77 -5.28
C SER A 87 12.73 13.00 -3.96
N VAL A 88 13.67 12.25 -3.37
CA VAL A 88 13.46 11.54 -2.07
C VAL A 88 14.35 12.09 -0.95
N THR A 89 13.77 12.63 0.13
CA THR A 89 14.52 13.10 1.33
C THR A 89 14.20 12.20 2.51
N CYS A 90 15.22 11.59 3.10
CA CYS A 90 15.15 11.06 4.46
C CYS A 90 15.37 12.25 5.41
N SER A 91 14.38 12.57 6.24
CA SER A 91 14.44 13.78 7.07
C SER A 91 15.33 13.52 8.29
N SER A 92 16.60 13.91 8.29
CA SER A 92 17.41 13.98 9.52
C SER A 92 17.03 15.25 10.27
N ALA A 93 16.73 15.16 11.57
CA ALA A 93 16.61 16.35 12.39
C ALA A 93 18.02 16.88 12.70
N GLU A 94 18.45 17.94 12.01
CA GLU A 94 19.63 18.70 12.41
C GLU A 94 19.33 19.39 13.74
N THR A 95 19.85 18.83 14.83
CA THR A 95 19.87 19.53 16.11
C THR A 95 21.26 20.12 16.26
N GLY A 96 21.32 21.45 16.33
CA GLY A 96 22.54 22.22 16.45
C GLY A 96 23.40 21.79 17.64
N HIS A 97 24.68 22.08 17.50
CA HIS A 97 25.72 21.94 18.51
C HIS A 97 25.25 22.40 19.89
N ASP A 98 25.34 21.52 20.90
CA ASP A 98 25.87 21.86 22.21
C ASP A 98 26.24 20.59 22.99
N ALA A 99 27.45 20.59 23.54
CA ALA A 99 28.04 19.48 24.26
C ALA A 99 27.50 19.40 25.69
N SER A 100 27.04 18.22 26.13
CA SER A 100 27.36 17.67 27.46
C SER A 100 26.80 16.25 27.63
N GLN A 101 27.64 15.39 28.22
CA GLN A 101 27.36 13.98 28.47
C GLN A 101 26.40 13.77 29.65
N ARG A 102 25.43 12.85 29.50
CA ARG A 102 25.16 11.79 30.49
C ARG A 102 24.19 10.74 29.93
N GLY A 103 24.47 9.48 30.27
CA GLY A 103 23.86 8.31 29.66
C GLY A 103 22.35 8.18 29.86
N SER A 104 21.68 7.89 28.75
CA SER A 104 20.40 7.19 28.70
C SER A 104 20.38 6.40 27.40
N ASN A 105 20.28 5.07 27.49
CA ASN A 105 20.29 4.15 26.36
C ASN A 105 18.93 4.14 25.61
N ALA A 106 18.46 5.33 25.25
CA ALA A 106 17.38 5.50 24.30
C ALA A 106 18.05 5.63 22.93
N LYS A 107 18.13 4.53 22.19
CA LYS A 107 18.45 4.58 20.75
C LYS A 107 17.49 5.60 20.15
N SER A 108 17.99 6.78 19.80
CA SER A 108 17.22 7.81 19.12
C SER A 108 16.56 7.15 17.93
N LYS A 109 15.22 7.18 17.89
CA LYS A 109 14.42 6.63 16.81
C LYS A 109 14.82 7.40 15.56
N GLU A 110 15.79 6.85 14.83
CA GLU A 110 16.28 7.39 13.57
C GLU A 110 15.05 7.65 12.69
N ASN A 111 15.00 8.83 12.06
CA ASN A 111 13.82 9.22 11.29
C ASN A 111 13.67 8.30 10.08
N THR A 112 12.92 7.21 10.27
CA THR A 112 12.69 6.18 9.26
C THR A 112 11.74 6.65 8.17
N ARG A 113 11.21 7.88 8.20
CA ARG A 113 10.17 8.31 7.25
C ARG A 113 10.76 8.71 5.90
N VAL A 114 10.19 8.16 4.84
CA VAL A 114 10.46 8.56 3.46
C VAL A 114 9.37 9.50 3.01
N ILE A 115 9.73 10.73 2.61
CA ILE A 115 8.77 11.77 2.22
C ILE A 115 8.98 12.21 0.77
N CYS A 116 7.90 12.58 0.09
CA CYS A 116 7.94 13.22 -1.21
C CYS A 116 8.59 14.61 -1.07
N LYS A 117 9.63 14.91 -1.84
CA LYS A 117 10.28 16.23 -1.74
C LYS A 117 9.39 17.38 -2.16
N ARG A 118 8.49 17.19 -3.13
CA ARG A 118 7.59 18.24 -3.63
C ARG A 118 6.45 18.55 -2.65
N CYS A 119 5.63 17.57 -2.30
CA CYS A 119 4.42 17.78 -1.50
C CYS A 119 4.56 17.44 -0.01
N LYS A 120 5.70 16.88 0.41
CA LYS A 120 6.00 16.46 1.79
C LYS A 120 5.13 15.33 2.34
N THR A 121 4.25 14.72 1.53
CA THR A 121 3.51 13.51 1.91
C THR A 121 4.48 12.37 2.23
N MET A 122 4.17 11.59 3.27
CA MET A 122 4.89 10.36 3.60
C MET A 122 4.61 9.28 2.54
N LEU A 123 5.67 8.74 1.95
CA LEU A 123 5.61 7.72 0.91
C LEU A 123 5.90 6.31 1.44
N GLY A 124 6.56 6.21 2.60
CA GLY A 124 7.06 4.96 3.12
C GLY A 124 8.05 5.13 4.25
N GLU A 125 8.90 4.12 4.44
CA GLU A 125 9.91 4.06 5.48
C GLU A 125 11.23 3.42 5.03
N THR A 126 12.34 3.87 5.63
CA THR A 126 13.68 3.32 5.47
C THR A 126 13.82 2.10 6.38
N VAL A 127 14.16 0.94 5.79
CA VAL A 127 14.31 -0.35 6.50
C VAL A 127 15.78 -0.60 6.85
N SER A 128 16.68 -0.22 5.95
CA SER A 128 18.14 -0.26 6.11
C SER A 128 18.74 0.94 5.39
N SER A 129 20.07 1.11 5.46
CA SER A 129 20.79 2.20 4.77
C SER A 129 20.52 2.27 3.26
N ASP A 130 20.22 1.14 2.63
CA ASP A 130 20.04 0.98 1.20
C ASP A 130 18.63 0.52 0.80
N THR A 131 17.79 0.08 1.74
CA THR A 131 16.45 -0.47 1.47
C THR A 131 15.36 0.49 1.92
N ILE A 132 14.47 0.82 0.98
CA ILE A 132 13.27 1.61 1.24
C ILE A 132 12.02 0.73 1.04
N LYS A 133 11.10 0.84 1.99
CA LYS A 133 9.74 0.33 1.93
C LYS A 133 8.80 1.44 1.52
N TYR A 134 8.15 1.32 0.38
CA TYR A 134 7.14 2.27 -0.09
C TYR A 134 5.74 1.69 0.09
N TYR A 135 4.79 2.53 0.49
CA TYR A 135 3.39 2.12 0.64
C TYR A 135 2.66 2.19 -0.69
N VAL A 136 1.93 1.13 -1.03
CA VAL A 136 1.18 1.02 -2.30
C VAL A 136 0.09 2.08 -2.43
N THR A 137 -0.42 2.60 -1.31
CA THR A 137 -1.43 3.67 -1.29
C THR A 137 -0.85 5.05 -1.55
N GLU A 138 0.48 5.20 -1.56
CA GLU A 138 1.16 6.50 -1.70
C GLU A 138 2.01 6.61 -2.96
N VAL A 139 2.32 5.48 -3.61
CA VAL A 139 3.17 5.43 -4.80
C VAL A 139 2.46 4.71 -5.94
N ILE A 140 2.42 5.36 -7.10
CA ILE A 140 1.93 4.79 -8.35
C ILE A 140 3.13 4.28 -9.15
N ILE A 141 3.05 3.04 -9.64
CA ILE A 141 4.07 2.47 -10.52
C ILE A 141 3.51 2.33 -11.93
N CYS A 142 4.21 2.89 -12.92
CA CYS A 142 3.83 2.76 -14.33
C CYS A 142 5.01 2.27 -15.16
N PRO A 143 4.78 1.46 -16.22
CA PRO A 143 5.82 1.15 -17.19
C PRO A 143 6.37 2.43 -17.82
N SER A 144 7.69 2.51 -18.05
CA SER A 144 8.34 3.70 -18.65
C SER A 144 7.81 4.02 -20.06
N GLU A 145 7.33 3.02 -20.79
CA GLU A 145 6.78 3.17 -22.15
C GLU A 145 5.28 3.54 -22.17
N GLY A 146 4.63 3.61 -21.00
CA GLY A 146 3.20 3.87 -20.87
C GLY A 146 2.86 5.35 -20.64
N SER A 147 1.63 5.74 -20.97
CA SER A 147 1.11 7.04 -20.57
C SER A 147 0.71 7.03 -19.09
N PHE A 148 1.25 7.96 -18.31
CA PHE A 148 0.80 8.21 -16.95
C PHE A 148 -0.47 9.07 -16.98
N SER A 149 -1.56 8.58 -16.40
CA SER A 149 -2.75 9.38 -16.13
C SER A 149 -2.98 9.45 -14.62
N PRO A 150 -2.94 10.65 -14.01
CA PRO A 150 -3.18 10.78 -12.59
C PRO A 150 -4.64 10.47 -12.27
N THR A 151 -4.86 9.61 -11.27
CA THR A 151 -6.17 9.34 -10.69
C THR A 151 -6.36 10.11 -9.40
N LEU A 152 -7.60 10.43 -9.05
CA LEU A 152 -7.91 11.11 -7.80
C LEU A 152 -7.48 10.24 -6.62
N ARG A 153 -6.89 10.83 -5.55
CA ARG A 153 -6.39 10.08 -4.37
C ARG A 153 -7.41 9.13 -3.77
N SER A 154 -8.66 9.58 -3.65
CA SER A 154 -9.75 8.77 -3.10
C SER A 154 -10.01 7.54 -3.96
N GLN A 155 -10.12 7.73 -5.28
CA GLN A 155 -10.33 6.66 -6.25
C GLN A 155 -9.16 5.67 -6.26
N PHE A 156 -7.92 6.18 -6.28
CA PHE A 156 -6.72 5.34 -6.25
C PHE A 156 -6.69 4.42 -5.03
N VAL A 157 -6.96 4.97 -3.84
CA VAL A 157 -6.94 4.16 -2.61
C VAL A 157 -8.13 3.22 -2.50
N GLN A 158 -9.32 3.63 -2.95
CA GLN A 158 -10.45 2.72 -3.03
C GLN A 158 -10.12 1.51 -3.92
N ASN A 159 -9.57 1.76 -5.12
CA ASN A 159 -9.17 0.70 -6.04
C ASN A 159 -8.10 -0.21 -5.43
N MET A 160 -7.06 0.38 -4.84
CA MET A 160 -5.98 -0.36 -4.20
C MET A 160 -6.49 -1.25 -3.07
N VAL A 161 -7.30 -0.70 -2.16
CA VAL A 161 -7.86 -1.45 -1.03
C VAL A 161 -8.80 -2.54 -1.51
N ALA A 162 -9.68 -2.25 -2.48
CA ALA A 162 -10.60 -3.24 -3.03
C ALA A 162 -9.85 -4.42 -3.67
N GLN A 163 -8.78 -4.12 -4.41
CA GLN A 163 -7.95 -5.13 -5.07
C GLN A 163 -7.21 -5.99 -4.04
N ILE A 164 -6.59 -5.39 -3.01
CA ILE A 164 -5.93 -6.12 -1.92
C ILE A 164 -6.95 -7.00 -1.18
N LEU A 165 -8.14 -6.49 -0.86
CA LEU A 165 -9.19 -7.27 -0.22
C LEU A 165 -9.61 -8.48 -1.07
N ALA A 166 -9.81 -8.28 -2.37
CA ALA A 166 -10.16 -9.34 -3.30
C ALA A 166 -9.07 -10.42 -3.36
N GLU A 167 -7.81 -10.02 -3.53
CA GLU A 167 -6.66 -10.94 -3.57
C GLU A 167 -6.53 -11.74 -2.28
N LEU A 168 -6.51 -11.06 -1.13
CA LEU A 168 -6.38 -11.71 0.17
C LEU A 168 -7.54 -12.67 0.43
N SER A 169 -8.77 -12.32 0.04
CA SER A 169 -9.94 -13.20 0.21
C SER A 169 -9.91 -14.44 -0.68
N SER A 170 -9.29 -14.35 -1.86
CA SER A 170 -9.16 -15.49 -2.76
C SER A 170 -8.06 -16.46 -2.29
N ALA A 171 -7.02 -15.93 -1.65
CA ALA A 171 -5.88 -16.71 -1.18
C ALA A 171 -6.04 -17.23 0.26
N LYS A 172 -6.85 -16.59 1.10
CA LYS A 172 -7.01 -16.90 2.53
C LYS A 172 -8.48 -17.18 2.84
N SER A 173 -8.75 -18.15 3.70
CA SER A 173 -10.10 -18.38 4.27
C SER A 173 -10.49 -17.34 5.32
N THR A 174 -9.96 -16.12 5.22
CA THR A 174 -10.23 -14.99 6.13
C THR A 174 -11.00 -13.91 5.39
N PHE A 175 -12.11 -13.50 5.99
CA PHE A 175 -12.99 -12.47 5.46
C PHE A 175 -13.08 -11.25 6.37
N ARG A 176 -12.15 -11.13 7.33
CA ARG A 176 -12.09 -10.05 8.31
C ARG A 176 -10.77 -9.31 8.15
N PHE A 177 -10.85 -8.01 7.95
CA PHE A 177 -9.72 -7.15 7.64
C PHE A 177 -9.76 -5.91 8.51
N THR A 178 -8.59 -5.32 8.73
CA THR A 178 -8.47 -4.06 9.49
C THR A 178 -7.63 -3.08 8.70
N ILE A 179 -8.09 -1.84 8.56
CA ILE A 179 -7.27 -0.73 8.07
C ILE A 179 -6.64 -0.05 9.29
N LYS A 180 -5.32 -0.14 9.37
CA LYS A 180 -4.52 0.47 10.43
C LYS A 180 -3.68 1.62 9.86
N GLY A 181 -3.46 2.65 10.67
CA GLY A 181 -2.44 3.65 10.36
C GLY A 181 -1.04 3.15 10.67
N ASP A 182 -0.06 3.94 10.26
CA ASP A 182 1.36 3.77 10.59
C ASP A 182 1.63 3.70 12.11
N ASN A 183 0.80 4.39 12.90
CA ASN A 183 0.82 4.37 14.35
C ASN A 183 0.19 3.12 14.99
N GLY A 184 -0.21 2.13 14.18
CA GLY A 184 -0.87 0.90 14.64
C GLY A 184 -2.35 1.08 15.02
N LYS A 185 -2.87 2.31 15.00
CA LYS A 185 -4.28 2.58 15.33
C LYS A 185 -5.19 2.00 14.27
N ILE A 186 -6.19 1.24 14.69
CA ILE A 186 -7.25 0.74 13.81
C ILE A 186 -8.21 1.88 13.48
N TYR A 187 -8.43 2.11 12.19
CA TYR A 187 -9.37 3.12 11.68
C TYR A 187 -10.68 2.49 11.20
N ILE A 188 -10.64 1.32 10.58
CA ILE A 188 -11.80 0.65 10.01
C ILE A 188 -11.63 -0.86 10.18
N LEU A 189 -12.68 -1.51 10.68
CA LEU A 189 -12.86 -2.97 10.59
C LEU A 189 -13.71 -3.28 9.37
N ILE A 190 -13.34 -4.30 8.61
CA ILE A 190 -14.01 -4.68 7.36
C ILE A 190 -14.29 -6.17 7.39
N TRP A 191 -15.54 -6.54 7.12
CA TRP A 191 -15.97 -7.91 6.85
C TRP A 191 -16.34 -8.02 5.39
N LEU A 192 -15.62 -8.83 4.66
CA LEU A 192 -15.96 -9.21 3.29
C LEU A 192 -17.12 -10.21 3.35
N LEU A 193 -18.27 -9.80 2.83
CA LEU A 193 -19.45 -10.66 2.79
C LEU A 193 -19.45 -11.54 1.55
N ASN A 194 -19.08 -10.95 0.41
CA ASN A 194 -19.02 -11.66 -0.86
C ASN A 194 -18.16 -10.92 -1.91
N SER A 195 -17.43 -11.67 -2.73
CA SER A 195 -16.60 -11.20 -3.85
C SER A 195 -17.14 -11.58 -5.24
N ASP A 196 -18.19 -12.40 -5.33
CA ASP A 196 -18.76 -12.90 -6.60
C ASP A 196 -19.96 -12.08 -7.12
N THR A 197 -20.21 -10.89 -6.55
CA THR A 197 -21.37 -10.09 -6.92
C THR A 197 -21.14 -9.32 -8.21
N LEU A 198 -22.05 -9.48 -9.17
CA LEU A 198 -22.14 -8.64 -10.35
C LEU A 198 -23.20 -7.53 -10.15
N LEU A 199 -22.81 -6.28 -10.32
CA LEU A 199 -23.72 -5.13 -10.37
C LEU A 199 -24.05 -4.83 -11.84
N VAL A 200 -25.34 -4.78 -12.15
CA VAL A 200 -25.85 -4.50 -13.50
C VAL A 200 -26.66 -3.21 -13.41
N GLU A 201 -26.20 -2.17 -14.09
CA GLU A 201 -26.95 -0.91 -14.17
C GLU A 201 -27.85 -0.92 -15.41
N SER A 202 -29.16 -0.96 -15.18
CA SER A 202 -30.13 -0.74 -16.25
C SER A 202 -30.36 0.76 -16.42
N LEU A 203 -30.50 1.22 -17.67
CA LEU A 203 -30.80 2.61 -18.02
C LEU A 203 -32.25 2.97 -17.62
N GLY A 204 -32.54 2.99 -16.33
CA GLY A 204 -33.83 3.38 -15.77
C GLY A 204 -33.91 4.90 -15.69
N ARG A 205 -34.99 5.49 -16.21
CA ARG A 205 -35.28 6.94 -16.12
C ARG A 205 -34.98 7.46 -14.72
N SER A 206 -34.10 8.45 -14.62
CA SER A 206 -33.69 9.08 -13.36
C SER A 206 -34.91 9.65 -12.63
N SER A 207 -35.40 8.92 -11.62
CA SER A 207 -36.15 9.52 -10.52
C SER A 207 -35.25 9.40 -9.30
N SER A 208 -34.80 10.55 -8.82
CA SER A 208 -33.90 10.69 -7.69
C SER A 208 -34.59 10.29 -6.40
N HIS A 209 -34.59 8.99 -6.08
CA HIS A 209 -34.84 8.52 -4.72
C HIS A 209 -33.52 8.19 -4.04
N SER A 210 -33.04 9.13 -3.24
CA SER A 210 -31.78 9.11 -2.49
C SER A 210 -31.82 8.17 -1.28
N GLY A 211 -32.19 6.91 -1.47
CA GLY A 211 -32.22 5.89 -0.40
C GLY A 211 -30.85 5.23 -0.18
N PHE A 212 -30.07 5.08 -1.26
CA PHE A 212 -28.69 4.63 -1.20
C PHE A 212 -27.79 5.79 -1.59
N THR A 213 -27.07 6.35 -0.62
CA THR A 213 -25.91 7.18 -0.95
C THR A 213 -24.89 6.26 -1.60
N LEU A 214 -24.89 6.19 -2.93
CA LEU A 214 -23.79 5.63 -3.70
C LEU A 214 -22.57 6.52 -3.39
N PHE A 215 -21.76 6.10 -2.42
CA PHE A 215 -20.45 6.71 -2.18
C PHE A 215 -19.55 6.33 -3.36
N GLY A 216 -19.76 6.94 -4.52
CA GLY A 216 -19.12 6.53 -5.77
C GLY A 216 -19.65 7.18 -7.05
N ASP A 217 -20.33 8.33 -6.99
CA ASP A 217 -20.80 9.06 -8.20
C ASP A 217 -19.66 9.61 -9.09
N THR A 218 -18.41 9.24 -8.85
CA THR A 218 -17.25 9.59 -9.70
C THR A 218 -17.02 8.60 -10.84
N PHE A 219 -17.86 7.56 -10.96
CA PHE A 219 -17.64 6.42 -11.85
C PHE A 219 -18.65 6.29 -13.00
N LEU A 220 -19.37 7.34 -13.40
CA LEU A 220 -20.04 7.27 -14.70
C LEU A 220 -19.05 7.64 -15.80
N PRO A 221 -18.47 6.68 -16.55
CA PRO A 221 -18.01 7.01 -17.90
C PRO A 221 -19.20 7.57 -18.66
N ASN A 222 -19.00 8.73 -19.31
CA ASN A 222 -20.01 9.36 -20.14
C ASN A 222 -20.70 8.32 -21.04
N SER A 223 -22.01 8.15 -20.83
CA SER A 223 -22.99 7.59 -21.77
C SER A 223 -22.48 6.44 -22.67
N GLY A 224 -22.52 5.21 -22.15
CA GLY A 224 -22.33 3.97 -22.90
C GLY A 224 -23.31 2.87 -22.41
N PRO A 225 -23.49 1.75 -23.14
CA PRO A 225 -24.54 0.77 -22.88
C PRO A 225 -24.34 0.05 -21.53
N VAL A 226 -25.45 -0.42 -20.93
CA VAL A 226 -25.58 -1.24 -19.70
C VAL A 226 -24.23 -1.74 -19.15
N GLY A 227 -23.73 -1.05 -18.13
CA GLY A 227 -22.48 -1.43 -17.47
C GLY A 227 -22.69 -2.63 -16.54
N THR A 228 -21.89 -3.68 -16.73
CA THR A 228 -21.76 -4.78 -15.77
C THR A 228 -20.43 -4.65 -15.04
N TRP A 229 -20.48 -4.69 -13.71
CA TRP A 229 -19.32 -4.46 -12.85
C TRP A 229 -19.21 -5.56 -11.80
N ASN A 230 -18.02 -6.14 -11.66
CA ASN A 230 -17.74 -7.00 -10.51
C ASN A 230 -17.58 -6.10 -9.28
N VAL A 231 -18.34 -6.37 -8.23
CA VAL A 231 -18.34 -5.59 -7.00
C VAL A 231 -18.11 -6.49 -5.79
N VAL A 232 -17.49 -5.92 -4.78
CA VAL A 232 -17.18 -6.58 -3.53
C VAL A 232 -18.13 -6.06 -2.46
N LYS A 233 -18.94 -6.95 -1.85
CA LYS A 233 -19.84 -6.59 -0.76
C LYS A 233 -19.08 -6.61 0.55
N VAL A 234 -18.97 -5.45 1.19
CA VAL A 234 -18.29 -5.30 2.47
C VAL A 234 -19.24 -4.71 3.52
N LEU A 235 -19.19 -5.25 4.72
CA LEU A 235 -19.65 -4.58 5.94
C LEU A 235 -18.42 -3.89 6.55
N TYR A 236 -18.53 -2.62 6.92
CA TYR A 236 -17.42 -1.92 7.57
C TYR A 236 -17.88 -1.17 8.81
N GLN A 237 -16.99 -1.08 9.79
CA GLN A 237 -17.19 -0.36 11.03
C GLN A 237 -16.05 0.66 11.23
N PRO A 238 -16.33 1.96 11.16
CA PRO A 238 -15.35 2.99 11.52
C PRO A 238 -15.03 2.98 13.01
N CYS A 239 -13.73 3.10 13.34
CA CYS A 239 -13.17 3.12 14.70
C CYS A 239 -12.66 4.52 15.13
N ILE A 240 -13.03 5.56 14.38
CA ILE A 240 -12.48 6.93 14.48
C ILE A 240 -12.94 7.67 15.74
N LYS A 241 -14.04 7.22 16.36
CA LYS A 241 -14.56 7.72 17.64
C LYS A 241 -14.48 6.58 18.65
N SER A 242 -14.12 6.86 19.90
CA SER A 242 -14.00 5.90 21.03
C SER A 242 -15.26 5.07 21.36
N ARG A 243 -16.28 5.09 20.50
CA ARG A 243 -17.56 4.43 20.67
C ARG A 243 -17.52 2.90 20.57
N ASN A 244 -16.42 2.29 20.11
CA ASN A 244 -16.35 0.84 19.89
C ASN A 244 -14.99 0.25 20.27
N LYS A 245 -14.39 0.72 21.37
CA LYS A 245 -13.05 0.30 21.81
C LYS A 245 -12.99 -1.24 21.99
N ASP A 246 -14.03 -1.78 22.60
CA ASP A 246 -14.17 -3.21 22.90
C ASP A 246 -14.20 -4.11 21.64
N ILE A 247 -14.63 -3.58 20.48
CA ILE A 247 -14.66 -4.32 19.21
C ILE A 247 -13.33 -4.20 18.46
N ALA A 248 -12.59 -3.10 18.66
CA ALA A 248 -11.27 -2.91 18.05
C ALA A 248 -10.18 -3.72 18.77
N ASP A 249 -10.38 -4.04 20.06
CA ASP A 249 -9.44 -4.77 20.92
C ASP A 249 -9.72 -6.30 20.96
N ALA A 250 -10.74 -6.80 20.24
CA ALA A 250 -11.14 -8.21 20.15
C ALA A 250 -10.64 -8.90 18.87
#